data_AF-A0A3S8W751-F1
#
_entry.id   AF-A0A3S8W751-F1
#
_cell.length_a   1.000
_cell.length_b   1.000
_cell.length_c   1.000
_cell.angle_alpha   90.00
_cell.angle_beta   90.00
_cell.angle_gamma   90.00
#
_symmetry.space_group_name_H-M   'P 1'
#
loop_
_entity.id
_entity.type
_entity.pdbx_description
1 polymer ?
#
loop_
_entity_poly.entity_id
_entity_poly.type
_entity_poly.pdbx_seq_one_letter_code
_entity_poly.pdbx_strand_id
1 'polypeptide(L)' 'MSAETRAARERLSAELRDEPPSSFDQLTPDRLTVLADALERQRASRAAGLTEAAEEALKLVPALARGPVRRILFR' A
#
# COMPACT_ATOMS: atom_id res chain seq x y z
N MET A 1 20.18 17.58 7.96
CA MET A 1 18.90 17.20 7.34
C MET A 1 17.83 18.21 7.75
N SER A 2 17.11 18.83 6.80
CA SER A 2 16.05 19.79 7.13
C SER A 2 14.84 19.09 7.76
N ALA A 3 14.01 19.84 8.49
CA ALA A 3 12.79 19.30 9.09
C ALA A 3 11.84 18.70 8.03
N GLU A 4 11.75 19.35 6.87
CA GLU A 4 10.95 18.88 5.72
C GLU A 4 11.48 17.57 5.13
N THR A 5 12.80 17.44 4.98
CA THR A 5 13.43 16.18 4.50
C THR A 5 13.14 15.03 5.48
N ARG A 6 13.19 15.30 6.79
CA ARG A 6 12.87 14.31 7.83
C ARG A 6 11.42 13.83 7.71
N ALA A 7 10.47 14.75 7.62
CA ALA A 7 9.05 14.41 7.49
C ALA A 7 8.76 13.61 6.22
N ALA A 8 9.35 14.00 5.08
CA ALA A 8 9.22 13.26 3.83
C ALA A 8 9.81 11.84 3.92
N ARG A 9 10.93 11.67 4.64
CA ARG A 9 11.55 10.36 4.88
C ARG A 9 10.69 9.48 5.80
N GLU A 10 10.14 10.04 6.87
CA GLU A 10 9.25 9.32 7.79
C GLU A 10 7.99 8.81 7.05
N ARG A 11 7.41 9.65 6.19
CA ARG A 11 6.30 9.24 5.32
C ARG A 11 6.70 8.11 4.38
N LEU A 12 7.87 8.22 3.74
CA LEU A 12 8.39 7.17 2.86
C LEU A 12 8.63 5.85 3.63
N SER A 13 9.15 5.91 4.86
CA SER A 13 9.34 4.75 5.74
C SER A 13 8.01 4.04 6.03
N ALA A 14 6.96 4.79 6.36
CA ALA A 14 5.62 4.25 6.55
C ALA A 14 5.08 3.55 5.29
N GLU A 15 5.28 4.15 4.11
CA GLU A 15 4.87 3.57 2.84
C GLU A 15 5.74 2.40 2.38
N LEU A 16 6.99 2.28 2.84
CA LEU A 16 7.82 1.10 2.62
C LEU A 16 7.51 -0.01 3.64
N ARG A 17 6.98 0.35 4.82
CA ARG A 17 6.95 -0.49 6.04
C ARG A 17 8.35 -0.96 6.44
N ASP A 18 9.35 -0.16 6.12
CA ASP A 18 10.76 -0.42 6.37
C ASP A 18 11.53 0.90 6.33
N GLU A 19 12.72 0.91 6.91
CA GLU A 19 13.58 2.09 6.88
C GLU A 19 14.12 2.31 5.45
N PRO A 20 13.97 3.52 4.87
CA PRO A 20 14.55 3.80 3.57
C PRO A 20 16.08 3.62 3.64
N PRO A 21 16.74 3.11 2.58
CA PRO A 21 18.19 3.00 2.56
C PRO A 21 18.89 4.34 2.77
N SER A 22 20.11 4.34 3.30
CA SER A 22 20.88 5.58 3.54
C SER A 22 21.18 6.37 2.25
N SER A 23 21.20 5.70 1.09
CA SER A 23 21.33 6.38 -0.21
C SER A 23 20.19 7.38 -0.48
N PHE A 24 19.04 7.23 0.19
CA PHE A 24 17.90 8.15 0.06
C PHE A 24 18.12 9.47 0.81
N ASP A 25 19.13 9.56 1.68
CA ASP A 25 19.51 10.81 2.35
C ASP A 25 20.05 11.86 1.36
N GLN A 26 20.43 11.43 0.15
CA GLN A 26 20.91 12.31 -0.92
C GLN A 26 19.78 12.95 -1.72
N LEU A 27 18.53 12.51 -1.52
CA LEU A 27 17.38 13.00 -2.25
C LEU A 27 16.84 14.29 -1.62
N THR A 28 16.33 15.18 -2.47
CA THR A 28 15.60 16.37 -2.00
C THR A 28 14.26 15.96 -1.39
N PRO A 29 13.69 16.79 -0.48
CA PRO A 29 12.36 16.52 0.10
C PRO A 29 11.30 16.24 -0.96
N ASP A 30 11.26 17.02 -2.05
CA ASP A 30 10.31 16.82 -3.15
C ASP A 30 10.40 15.43 -3.77
N ARG A 31 11.62 14.91 -3.96
CA ARG A 31 11.83 13.58 -4.53
C ARG A 31 11.39 12.47 -3.58
N LEU A 32 11.63 12.64 -2.28
CA LEU A 32 11.14 11.71 -1.25
C LEU A 32 9.61 11.68 -1.24
N THR A 33 8.96 12.85 -1.31
CA THR A 33 7.51 12.97 -1.37
C THR A 33 6.92 12.28 -2.60
N VAL A 34 7.50 12.51 -3.78
CA VAL A 34 7.06 11.85 -5.03
C VAL A 34 7.14 10.32 -4.93
N LEU A 35 8.19 9.80 -4.28
CA LEU A 35 8.34 8.36 -4.06
C LEU A 35 7.29 7.81 -3.10
N ALA A 36 7.04 8.51 -1.99
CA ALA A 36 6.01 8.13 -1.03
C ALA A 36 4.63 8.10 -1.69
N ASP A 37 4.27 9.14 -2.44
CA ASP A 37 2.99 9.21 -3.18
C ASP A 37 2.85 8.07 -4.20
N ALA A 38 3.94 7.71 -4.88
CA ALA A 38 3.92 6.62 -5.86
C ALA A 38 3.69 5.26 -5.19
N LEU A 39 4.31 5.02 -4.03
CA LEU A 39 4.13 3.80 -3.25
C LEU A 39 2.72 3.69 -2.68
N GLU A 40 2.19 4.79 -2.14
CA GLU A 40 0.83 4.87 -1.64
C GLU A 40 -0.18 4.50 -2.74
N ARG A 41 -0.07 5.14 -3.91
CA ARG A 41 -0.92 4.82 -5.07
C ARG A 41 -0.80 3.37 -5.52
N GLN A 42 0.41 2.83 -5.56
CA GLN A 42 0.62 1.44 -5.97
C GLN A 42 0.02 0.46 -4.95
N ARG A 43 0.08 0.77 -3.66
CA ARG A 43 -0.56 -0.03 -2.61
C ARG A 43 -2.07 0.01 -2.70
N ALA A 44 -2.65 1.20 -2.89
CA ALA A 44 -4.08 1.35 -3.10
C ALA A 44 -4.55 0.54 -4.33
N SER A 45 -3.82 0.63 -5.45
CA SER A 45 -4.11 -0.14 -6.66
C SER A 45 -4.02 -1.66 -6.43
N ARG A 46 -2.98 -2.14 -5.73
CA ARG A 46 -2.85 -3.56 -5.37
C ARG A 46 -3.98 -4.03 -4.45
N ALA A 47 -4.35 -3.25 -3.43
CA ALA A 47 -5.44 -3.59 -2.54
C ALA A 47 -6.79 -3.68 -3.28
N ALA A 48 -7.03 -2.77 -4.23
CA ALA A 48 -8.19 -2.81 -5.10
C ALA A 48 -8.19 -4.07 -5.98
N GLY A 49 -7.06 -4.39 -6.63
CA GLY A 49 -6.94 -5.61 -7.45
C GLY A 49 -7.07 -6.91 -6.64
N LEU A 50 -6.57 -6.95 -5.40
CA LEU A 50 -6.77 -8.09 -4.50
C LEU A 50 -8.25 -8.25 -4.10
N THR A 51 -8.93 -7.14 -3.87
CA THR A 51 -10.37 -7.14 -3.58
C THR A 51 -11.15 -7.71 -4.76
N GLU A 52 -10.88 -7.21 -5.97
CA GLU A 52 -11.50 -7.69 -7.19
C GLU A 52 -11.23 -9.18 -7.43
N ALA A 53 -9.98 -9.63 -7.28
CA ALA A 53 -9.62 -11.03 -7.41
C ALA A 53 -10.35 -11.93 -6.39
N ALA A 54 -10.52 -11.47 -5.15
CA ALA A 54 -11.27 -12.19 -4.13
C ALA A 54 -12.77 -12.26 -4.45
N GLU A 55 -13.34 -11.21 -5.04
CA GLU A 55 -14.74 -11.20 -5.53
C GLU A 55 -14.94 -12.19 -6.67
N GLU A 56 -14.01 -12.26 -7.62
CA GLU A 56 -14.04 -13.25 -8.69
C GLU A 56 -13.93 -14.69 -8.15
N ALA A 57 -13.05 -14.92 -7.18
CA ALA A 57 -12.91 -16.23 -6.54
C ALA A 57 -14.21 -16.68 -5.83
N LEU A 58 -14.98 -15.75 -5.24
CA LEU A 58 -16.28 -16.06 -4.63
C LEU A 58 -17.31 -16.61 -5.62
N LYS A 59 -17.18 -16.32 -6.92
CA LYS A 59 -18.09 -16.88 -7.94
C LYS A 59 -17.97 -18.40 -8.02
N LEU A 60 -16.79 -18.95 -7.71
CA LEU A 60 -16.52 -20.40 -7.65
C LEU A 60 -17.10 -21.06 -6.41
N VAL A 61 -17.42 -20.29 -5.36
CA VAL A 61 -18.02 -20.79 -4.12
C VAL A 61 -19.53 -21.04 -4.34
N PRO A 62 -20.08 -22.18 -3.86
CA PRO A 62 -21.52 -22.43 -3.88
C PRO A 62 -22.32 -21.28 -3.25
N ALA A 63 -23.45 -20.90 -3.85
CA ALA A 63 -24.21 -19.70 -3.48
C ALA A 63 -24.56 -19.62 -1.97
N LEU A 64 -24.90 -20.77 -1.35
CA LEU A 64 -25.22 -20.87 0.08
C LEU A 64 -24.04 -20.53 1.01
N ALA A 65 -22.80 -20.73 0.55
CA ALA A 65 -21.59 -20.51 1.34
C ALA A 65 -20.90 -19.16 1.05
N ARG A 66 -21.32 -18.42 0.02
CA ARG A 66 -20.70 -17.14 -0.37
C ARG A 66 -20.73 -16.09 0.74
N GLY A 67 -21.86 -15.94 1.45
CA GLY A 67 -22.00 -14.96 2.53
C GLY A 67 -21.04 -15.18 3.71
N PRO A 68 -20.95 -16.41 4.25
CA PRO A 68 -19.92 -16.78 5.22
C PRO A 68 -18.48 -16.55 4.73
N VAL A 69 -18.14 -17.01 3.52
CA VAL A 69 -16.78 -16.91 2.98
C VAL A 69 -16.38 -15.44 2.73
N ARG A 70 -17.29 -14.62 2.19
CA ARG A 70 -17.09 -13.18 2.01
C ARG A 70 -16.72 -12.49 3.33
N ARG A 71 -17.43 -12.81 4.42
CA ARG A 71 -17.14 -12.23 5.75
C ARG A 71 -15.75 -12.57 6.29
N ILE A 72 -15.17 -13.69 5.89
CA ILE A 72 -13.82 -14.10 6.31
C ILE A 72 -12.76 -13.41 5.46
N LEU A 73 -12.98 -13.32 4.14
CA LEU A 73 -11.99 -12.79 3.20
C LEU A 73 -11.88 -11.25 3.22
N PHE A 74 -12.94 -10.53 3.59
CA PHE A 74 -13.01 -9.06 3.52
C PHE A 74 -13.20 -8.36 4.88
N ARG A 75 -12.70 -8.96 5.96
CA ARG A 75 -12.79 -8.38 7.31
C ARG A 75 -11.71 -7.32 7.55
#